data_AF-A0A2K4IRV7-F1
#
_entry.id   AF-A0A2K4IRV7-F1
#
_cell.length_a   1.000
_cell.length_b   1.000
_cell.length_c   1.000
_cell.angle_alpha   90.00
_cell.angle_beta   90.00
_cell.angle_gamma   90.00
#
_symmetry.space_group_name_H-M   'P 1'
#
loop_
_entity.id
_entity.type
_entity.pdbx_description
1 polymer ?
#
loop_
_entity_poly.entity_id
_entity_poly.type
_entity_poly.pdbx_seq_one_letter_code
_entity_poly.pdbx_strand_id
1 'polypeptide(L)'
;MFNELFFTQEVPTKADAYAGGGVYLPSDVVWPHSTDGQPLTHLISFPGSWFADALMNEGYWISIFIPYLPGEVGHYRKLRALNGVSEAVVIGYVRSSEERKGASNNLLDCGRVLLSSNPDSDDDENLASKLDGIDAWLQPSMSSNIGRRRLSIYGGDIDISLPNNKGILSDGMGYLFLDDNFSDKKGTGCGAFFLQLG
;
A
#
# COMPACT_ATOMS: atom_id res chain seq x y z
N MET A 1 19.61 -8.90 -8.20
CA MET A 1 18.24 -9.33 -8.55
C MET A 1 17.32 -8.94 -7.42
N PHE A 2 16.16 -8.40 -7.75
CA PHE A 2 15.10 -8.05 -6.80
C PHE A 2 13.73 -8.30 -7.42
N ASN A 3 12.67 -8.26 -6.61
CA ASN A 3 11.29 -8.39 -7.08
C ASN A 3 10.68 -7.01 -7.26
N GLU A 4 10.45 -6.61 -8.51
CA GLU A 4 9.94 -5.30 -8.88
C GLU A 4 8.42 -5.31 -9.07
N LEU A 5 7.78 -4.22 -8.66
CA LEU A 5 6.35 -3.98 -8.84
C LEU A 5 6.12 -3.18 -10.13
N PHE A 6 5.31 -3.73 -11.03
CA PHE A 6 4.90 -3.04 -12.25
C PHE A 6 3.43 -2.65 -12.18
N PHE A 7 3.15 -1.36 -12.33
CA PHE A 7 1.82 -0.78 -12.29
C PHE A 7 1.28 -0.66 -13.70
N THR A 8 0.03 -1.05 -13.91
CA THR A 8 -0.63 -1.03 -15.22
C THR A 8 -2.06 -0.50 -15.12
N GLN A 9 -2.67 -0.21 -16.26
CA GLN A 9 -4.10 0.11 -16.36
C GLN A 9 -4.94 -1.13 -16.70
N GLU A 10 -4.33 -2.32 -16.71
CA GLU A 10 -5.07 -3.55 -16.93
C GLU A 10 -6.06 -3.79 -15.79
N VAL A 11 -7.23 -4.33 -16.13
CA VAL A 11 -8.23 -4.71 -15.14
C VAL A 11 -7.67 -5.87 -14.30
N PRO A 12 -7.55 -5.74 -12.98
CA PRO A 12 -7.04 -6.81 -12.14
C PRO A 12 -8.00 -7.99 -12.09
N THR A 13 -7.45 -9.21 -12.11
CA THR A 13 -8.21 -10.42 -11.78
C THR A 13 -8.40 -10.53 -10.27
N LYS A 14 -9.15 -11.55 -9.83
CA LYS A 14 -9.35 -11.81 -8.40
C LYS A 14 -8.06 -12.16 -7.65
N ALA A 15 -7.00 -12.59 -8.33
CA ALA A 15 -5.75 -12.97 -7.67
C ALA A 15 -4.69 -11.87 -7.70
N ASP A 16 -4.91 -10.80 -8.49
CA ASP A 16 -3.91 -9.77 -8.71
C ASP A 16 -3.92 -8.72 -7.61
N ALA A 17 -2.74 -8.26 -7.20
CA ALA A 17 -2.61 -6.99 -6.50
C ALA A 17 -3.16 -5.86 -7.37
N TYR A 18 -3.71 -4.82 -6.74
CA TYR A 18 -4.35 -3.73 -7.47
C TYR A 18 -4.32 -2.41 -6.71
N ALA A 19 -4.17 -1.31 -7.46
CA ALA A 19 -4.20 0.06 -6.96
C ALA A 19 -5.53 0.72 -7.35
N GLY A 20 -6.15 1.43 -6.41
CA GLY A 20 -7.43 2.10 -6.58
C GLY A 20 -8.65 1.20 -6.39
N GLY A 21 -9.78 1.63 -6.95
CA GLY A 21 -11.07 0.96 -6.80
C GLY A 21 -11.56 0.85 -5.36
N GLY A 22 -12.53 -0.04 -5.15
CA GLY A 22 -12.96 -0.45 -3.82
C GLY A 22 -12.12 -1.60 -3.26
N VAL A 23 -12.47 -2.01 -2.05
CA VAL A 23 -11.75 -3.07 -1.32
C VAL A 23 -12.68 -4.22 -0.99
N TYR A 24 -12.19 -5.45 -1.10
CA TYR A 24 -12.94 -6.66 -0.80
C TYR A 24 -12.84 -7.03 0.68
N LEU A 25 -13.15 -6.07 1.56
CA LEU A 25 -13.14 -6.27 3.01
C LEU A 25 -14.37 -7.09 3.46
N PRO A 26 -14.20 -8.07 4.37
CA PRO A 26 -15.32 -8.71 5.08
C PRO A 26 -16.20 -7.71 5.81
N SER A 27 -17.50 -7.97 5.90
CA SER A 27 -18.48 -7.05 6.51
C SER A 27 -18.23 -6.79 8.01
N ASP A 28 -17.57 -7.72 8.70
CA ASP A 28 -17.16 -7.62 10.10
C ASP A 28 -15.90 -6.77 10.31
N VAL A 29 -15.15 -6.45 9.24
CA VAL A 29 -14.03 -5.52 9.30
C VAL A 29 -14.54 -4.09 9.12
N VAL A 30 -14.34 -3.28 10.17
CA VAL A 30 -14.70 -1.86 10.22
C VAL A 30 -13.85 -1.08 9.20
N TRP A 31 -14.52 -0.18 8.47
CA TRP A 31 -13.82 0.72 7.55
C TRP A 31 -12.93 1.70 8.33
N PRO A 32 -11.65 1.89 7.96
CA PRO A 32 -10.77 2.75 8.73
C PRO A 32 -11.12 4.23 8.54
N HIS A 33 -10.99 5.00 9.61
CA HIS A 33 -11.24 6.44 9.63
C HIS A 33 -9.99 7.18 10.12
N SER A 34 -9.83 8.43 9.68
CA SER A 34 -8.82 9.35 10.20
C SER A 34 -9.11 9.72 11.66
N THR A 35 -8.15 10.37 12.31
CA THR A 35 -8.31 10.98 13.64
C THR A 35 -9.46 11.99 13.70
N ASP A 36 -9.75 12.65 12.57
CA ASP A 36 -10.85 13.60 12.39
C ASP A 36 -12.19 12.89 12.09
N GLY A 37 -12.24 11.55 12.11
CA GLY A 37 -13.43 10.75 11.86
C GLY A 37 -13.85 10.66 10.39
N GLN A 38 -12.99 11.04 9.45
CA GLN A 38 -13.28 10.92 8.01
C GLN A 38 -12.90 9.52 7.50
N PRO A 39 -13.74 8.86 6.70
CA PRO A 39 -13.40 7.54 6.15
C PRO A 39 -12.20 7.63 5.21
N LEU A 40 -11.21 6.75 5.41
CA LEU A 40 -9.98 6.75 4.61
C LEU A 40 -10.21 6.13 3.23
N THR A 41 -9.51 6.62 2.22
CA THR A 41 -9.55 6.12 0.85
C THR A 41 -8.69 4.87 0.71
N HIS A 42 -9.23 3.82 0.10
CA HIS A 42 -8.46 2.64 -0.28
C HIS A 42 -7.44 3.02 -1.37
N LEU A 43 -6.15 2.80 -1.10
CA LEU A 43 -5.07 3.10 -2.04
C LEU A 43 -4.72 1.89 -2.89
N ILE A 44 -4.38 0.78 -2.24
CA ILE A 44 -3.79 -0.39 -2.89
C ILE A 44 -3.95 -1.64 -2.02
N SER A 45 -4.07 -2.79 -2.69
CA SER A 45 -4.26 -4.11 -2.08
C SER A 45 -3.28 -5.12 -2.64
N PHE A 46 -2.75 -5.98 -1.77
CA PHE A 46 -1.80 -7.03 -2.09
C PHE A 46 -2.25 -8.37 -1.52
N PRO A 47 -2.04 -9.49 -2.24
CA PRO A 47 -2.24 -10.81 -1.66
C PRO A 47 -1.17 -11.09 -0.61
N GLY A 48 -1.57 -11.70 0.51
CA GLY A 48 -0.68 -12.06 1.62
C GLY A 48 0.44 -13.01 1.21
N SER A 49 0.20 -13.80 0.14
CA SER A 49 1.19 -14.70 -0.44
C SER A 49 2.43 -14.01 -1.01
N TRP A 50 2.37 -12.70 -1.29
CA TRP A 50 3.58 -11.92 -1.62
C TRP A 50 4.52 -11.81 -0.42
N PHE A 51 3.98 -11.89 0.79
CA PHE A 51 4.74 -11.61 2.02
C PHE A 51 5.11 -12.86 2.81
N ALA A 52 4.36 -13.95 2.64
CA ALA A 52 4.60 -15.24 3.29
C ALA A 52 3.99 -16.39 2.48
N ASP A 53 4.80 -17.40 2.12
CA ASP A 53 4.37 -18.57 1.35
C ASP A 53 3.23 -19.35 2.02
N ALA A 54 3.19 -19.34 3.35
CA ALA A 54 2.13 -19.97 4.13
C ALA A 54 0.72 -19.43 3.82
N LEU A 55 0.62 -18.24 3.21
CA LEU A 55 -0.64 -17.57 2.89
C LEU A 55 -1.15 -17.83 1.46
N MET A 56 -0.44 -18.62 0.64
CA MET A 56 -0.80 -18.85 -0.78
C MET A 56 -2.26 -19.27 -1.02
N ASN A 57 -2.85 -20.05 -0.11
CA ASN A 57 -4.22 -20.56 -0.25
C ASN A 57 -5.21 -20.01 0.78
N GLU A 58 -4.77 -19.09 1.64
CA GLU A 58 -5.57 -18.59 2.77
C GLU A 58 -6.51 -17.45 2.37
N GLY A 59 -6.38 -16.94 1.14
CA GLY A 59 -7.13 -15.77 0.69
C GLY A 59 -6.89 -14.55 1.59
N TYR A 60 -5.73 -14.49 2.24
CA TYR A 60 -5.32 -13.37 3.08
C TYR A 60 -4.83 -12.21 2.21
N TRP A 61 -5.22 -10.99 2.54
CA TRP A 61 -4.91 -9.77 1.81
C TRP A 61 -4.51 -8.66 2.77
N ILE A 62 -3.72 -7.74 2.26
CA ILE A 62 -3.29 -6.54 2.96
C ILE A 62 -3.70 -5.35 2.10
N SER A 63 -4.43 -4.40 2.70
CA SER A 63 -4.83 -3.17 2.04
C SER A 63 -4.32 -1.95 2.79
N ILE A 64 -3.92 -0.94 2.04
CA ILE A 64 -3.48 0.34 2.54
C ILE A 64 -4.58 1.36 2.32
N PHE A 65 -4.92 2.09 3.38
CA PHE A 65 -5.89 3.17 3.37
C PHE A 65 -5.20 4.47 3.77
N ILE A 66 -5.50 5.55 3.05
CA ILE A 66 -4.86 6.85 3.26
C ILE A 66 -5.90 7.96 3.44
N PRO A 67 -5.58 9.03 4.18
CA PRO A 67 -6.32 10.27 4.04
C PRO A 67 -6.13 10.78 2.61
N TYR A 68 -7.21 11.09 1.89
CA TYR A 68 -7.11 11.63 0.55
C TYR A 68 -8.30 12.55 0.23
N LEU A 69 -7.98 13.72 -0.32
CA LEU A 69 -8.94 14.70 -0.78
C LEU A 69 -8.46 15.19 -2.16
N PRO A 70 -9.19 14.89 -3.25
CA PRO A 70 -8.79 15.27 -4.59
C PRO A 70 -8.53 16.77 -4.71
N GLY A 71 -7.44 17.13 -5.40
CA GLY A 71 -7.04 18.53 -5.58
C GLY A 71 -6.33 19.17 -4.38
N GLU A 72 -6.20 18.46 -3.26
CA GLU A 72 -5.49 18.94 -2.07
C GLU A 72 -4.22 18.15 -1.79
N VAL A 73 -3.22 18.83 -1.22
CA VAL A 73 -1.91 18.26 -0.86
C VAL A 73 -1.77 17.95 0.63
N GLY A 74 -2.82 18.15 1.42
CA GLY A 74 -2.79 17.98 2.87
C GLY A 74 -2.42 16.56 3.31
N HIS A 75 -2.81 15.56 2.50
CA HIS A 75 -2.53 14.16 2.78
C HIS A 75 -1.04 13.84 2.85
N TYR A 76 -0.17 14.53 2.09
CA TYR A 76 1.28 14.29 2.16
C TYR A 76 1.82 14.49 3.58
N ARG A 77 1.36 15.53 4.28
CA ARG A 77 1.79 15.80 5.66
C ARG A 77 1.31 14.72 6.62
N LYS A 78 0.11 14.18 6.39
CA LYS A 78 -0.51 13.13 7.18
C LYS A 78 0.14 11.75 6.97
N LEU A 79 0.75 11.53 5.81
CA LEU A 79 1.45 10.29 5.45
C LEU A 79 2.94 10.29 5.81
N ARG A 80 3.54 11.47 6.02
CA ARG A 80 4.96 11.58 6.39
C ARG A 80 5.22 10.90 7.74
N ALA A 81 6.35 10.21 7.84
CA ALA A 81 6.85 9.65 9.09
C ALA A 81 7.37 10.75 10.04
N LEU A 82 6.47 11.55 10.61
CA LEU A 82 6.82 12.48 11.67
C LEU A 82 6.78 11.73 13.00
N ASN A 83 7.94 11.55 13.64
CA ASN A 83 8.09 10.80 14.89
C ASN A 83 7.57 9.35 14.81
N GLY A 84 7.68 8.70 13.64
CA GLY A 84 7.23 7.33 13.43
C GLY A 84 5.70 7.15 13.37
N VAL A 85 4.94 8.23 13.21
CA VAL A 85 3.48 8.21 13.10
C VAL A 85 3.06 8.57 11.68
N SER A 86 2.06 7.86 11.15
CA SER A 86 1.37 8.14 9.89
C SER A 86 -0.13 7.93 10.10
N GLU A 87 -0.96 8.73 9.45
CA GLU A 87 -2.43 8.54 9.44
C GLU A 87 -2.89 7.47 8.43
N ALA A 88 -1.97 6.84 7.69
CA ALA A 88 -2.30 5.68 6.90
C ALA A 88 -2.68 4.50 7.80
N VAL A 89 -3.65 3.71 7.37
CA VAL A 89 -4.06 2.48 8.06
C VAL A 89 -3.83 1.30 7.14
N VAL A 90 -3.11 0.31 7.66
CA VAL A 90 -2.90 -0.98 6.99
C VAL A 90 -3.81 -2.00 7.65
N ILE A 91 -4.60 -2.70 6.83
CA ILE A 91 -5.54 -3.73 7.28
C ILE A 91 -5.18 -5.07 6.64
N GLY A 92 -5.07 -6.09 7.48
CA GLY A 92 -4.92 -7.48 7.09
C GLY A 92 -6.25 -8.22 7.23
N TYR A 93 -6.64 -9.04 6.26
CA TYR A 93 -7.97 -9.68 6.26
C TYR A 93 -8.03 -10.88 5.33
N VAL A 94 -9.01 -11.76 5.54
CA VAL A 94 -9.39 -12.78 4.54
C VAL A 94 -10.36 -12.13 3.57
N ARG A 95 -10.07 -12.18 2.27
CA ARG A 95 -10.81 -11.44 1.25
C ARG A 95 -12.26 -11.91 1.10
N SER A 96 -13.18 -10.96 1.02
CA SER A 96 -14.60 -11.22 0.75
C SER A 96 -14.89 -11.30 -0.75
N SER A 97 -16.10 -11.72 -1.11
CA SER A 97 -16.57 -11.74 -2.51
C SER A 97 -17.08 -10.40 -3.02
N GLU A 98 -17.43 -9.47 -2.12
CA GLU A 98 -18.09 -8.21 -2.44
C GLU A 98 -17.13 -7.04 -2.28
N GLU A 99 -17.10 -6.17 -3.29
CA GLU A 99 -16.36 -4.92 -3.23
C GLU A 99 -17.10 -3.90 -2.35
N ARG A 100 -16.36 -3.23 -1.47
CA ARG A 100 -16.85 -2.15 -0.61
C ARG A 100 -16.16 -0.84 -0.95
N LYS A 101 -16.93 0.24 -0.94
CA LYS A 101 -16.46 1.63 -1.06
C LYS A 101 -16.99 2.41 0.14
N GLY A 102 -16.12 2.71 1.10
CA GLY A 102 -16.50 3.40 2.33
C GLY A 102 -16.05 4.85 2.40
N ALA A 103 -15.12 5.28 1.54
CA ALA A 103 -14.68 6.67 1.50
C ALA A 103 -15.61 7.54 0.66
N SER A 104 -15.71 8.83 0.99
CA SER A 104 -16.36 9.81 0.13
C SER A 104 -15.56 10.06 -1.16
N ASN A 105 -14.23 9.99 -1.06
CA ASN A 105 -13.29 10.24 -2.15
C ASN A 105 -12.68 8.94 -2.67
N ASN A 106 -13.49 8.12 -3.34
CA ASN A 106 -13.02 6.87 -3.92
C ASN A 106 -12.18 7.11 -5.17
N LEU A 107 -11.13 6.29 -5.33
CA LEU A 107 -10.40 6.18 -6.58
C LEU A 107 -11.24 5.36 -7.56
N LEU A 108 -11.62 5.97 -8.68
CA LEU A 108 -12.46 5.31 -9.69
C LEU A 108 -11.65 4.40 -10.60
N ASP A 109 -10.39 4.78 -10.86
CA ASP A 109 -9.44 3.94 -11.55
C ASP A 109 -9.09 2.72 -10.69
N CYS A 110 -8.83 1.59 -11.35
CA CYS A 110 -8.40 0.36 -10.71
C CYS A 110 -7.41 -0.35 -11.64
N GLY A 111 -6.13 -0.29 -11.30
CA GLY A 111 -5.05 -0.82 -12.11
C GLY A 111 -4.40 -2.04 -11.47
N ARG A 112 -4.04 -3.01 -12.29
CA ARG A 112 -3.32 -4.22 -11.88
C ARG A 112 -1.86 -3.90 -11.52
N VAL A 113 -1.40 -4.49 -10.43
CA VAL A 113 0.01 -4.47 -9.99
C VAL A 113 0.61 -5.86 -10.13
N LEU A 114 1.67 -5.95 -10.92
CA LEU A 114 2.39 -7.18 -11.21
C LEU A 114 3.66 -7.24 -10.37
N LEU A 115 4.06 -8.45 -10.01
CA LEU A 115 5.37 -8.72 -9.42
C LEU A 115 6.21 -9.48 -10.44
N SER A 116 7.42 -8.98 -10.73
CA SER A 116 8.35 -9.67 -11.62
C SER A 116 9.77 -9.62 -11.07
N SER A 117 10.55 -10.65 -11.39
CA SER A 117 11.97 -10.69 -11.06
C SER A 117 12.73 -9.76 -12.01
N ASN A 118 13.45 -8.79 -11.43
CA ASN A 118 14.39 -7.94 -12.15
C ASN A 118 15.82 -8.48 -11.93
N PRO A 119 16.57 -8.81 -13.00
CA PRO A 119 17.91 -9.39 -12.90
C PRO A 119 18.97 -8.40 -12.39
N ASP A 120 18.72 -7.10 -12.44
CA ASP A 120 19.67 -6.06 -12.07
C ASP A 120 20.07 -6.14 -10.60
N SER A 121 21.23 -5.57 -10.26
CA SER A 121 21.68 -5.52 -8.86
C SER A 121 20.71 -4.67 -8.03
N ASP A 122 20.52 -5.09 -6.78
CA ASP A 122 19.80 -4.30 -5.80
C ASP A 122 20.81 -3.68 -4.84
N ASP A 123 20.60 -2.44 -4.44
CA ASP A 123 21.42 -1.68 -3.51
C ASP A 123 20.57 -0.65 -2.74
N ASP A 124 21.21 0.14 -1.88
CA ASP A 124 20.58 1.15 -1.04
C ASP A 124 20.30 2.48 -1.78
N GLU A 125 20.66 2.57 -3.06
CA GLU A 125 20.31 3.68 -3.96
C GLU A 125 19.14 3.33 -4.88
N ASN A 126 18.81 2.04 -5.03
CA ASN A 126 17.72 1.56 -5.88
C ASN A 126 16.33 1.88 -5.33
N LEU A 127 15.79 3.03 -5.71
CA LEU A 127 14.44 3.52 -5.37
C LEU A 127 13.31 2.95 -6.23
N ALA A 128 13.50 1.79 -6.87
CA ALA A 128 12.41 1.11 -7.58
C ALA A 128 11.23 0.78 -6.66
N SER A 129 10.03 0.68 -7.26
CA SER A 129 8.90 0.02 -6.61
C SER A 129 9.22 -1.46 -6.45
N LYS A 130 9.48 -1.95 -5.24
CA LYS A 130 9.96 -3.34 -5.02
C LYS A 130 9.44 -3.99 -3.75
N LEU A 131 9.35 -5.32 -3.82
CA LEU A 131 9.02 -6.22 -2.72
C LEU A 131 10.29 -6.74 -2.08
N ASP A 132 10.38 -6.55 -0.76
CA ASP A 132 11.54 -6.90 0.04
C ASP A 132 12.82 -6.36 -0.66
N GLY A 133 13.93 -7.09 -0.62
CA GLY A 133 15.21 -6.62 -1.15
C GLY A 133 15.94 -5.66 -0.21
N ILE A 134 16.92 -4.93 -0.74
CA ILE A 134 17.74 -3.97 0.01
C ILE A 134 16.94 -2.68 0.21
N ASP A 135 16.93 -2.19 1.43
CA ASP A 135 16.22 -0.96 1.77
C ASP A 135 16.94 0.24 1.16
N ALA A 136 16.27 0.93 0.25
CA ALA A 136 16.66 2.23 -0.27
C ALA A 136 15.69 3.28 0.25
N TRP A 137 16.22 4.41 0.76
CA TRP A 137 15.42 5.46 1.38
C TRP A 137 15.62 6.78 0.63
N LEU A 138 14.52 7.42 0.24
CA LEU A 138 14.53 8.74 -0.41
C LEU A 138 15.07 9.85 0.52
N GLN A 139 14.84 9.70 1.82
CA GLN A 139 15.34 10.56 2.89
C GLN A 139 16.05 9.69 3.94
N PRO A 140 16.60 10.23 5.05
CA PRO A 140 17.20 9.39 6.09
C PRO A 140 16.30 8.23 6.50
N SER A 141 16.93 7.09 6.81
CA SER A 141 16.24 5.84 7.12
C SER A 141 15.13 6.02 8.14
N MET A 142 13.97 5.42 7.87
CA MET A 142 12.87 5.46 8.83
C MET A 142 13.03 4.35 9.86
N SER A 143 13.02 4.72 11.14
CA SER A 143 12.78 3.77 12.22
C SER A 143 11.27 3.61 12.42
N SER A 144 10.77 2.40 12.21
CA SER A 144 9.41 2.01 12.56
C SER A 144 9.48 1.10 13.78
N ASN A 145 8.61 1.34 14.77
CA ASN A 145 8.41 0.37 15.86
C ASN A 145 7.53 -0.82 15.42
N ILE A 146 7.00 -0.77 14.19
CA ILE A 146 6.13 -1.78 13.59
C ILE A 146 6.94 -2.52 12.54
N GLY A 147 7.45 -3.69 12.94
CA GLY A 147 8.10 -4.70 12.10
C GLY A 147 9.14 -4.16 11.11
N ARG A 148 9.14 -4.70 9.88
CA ARG A 148 10.13 -4.39 8.84
C ARG A 148 9.48 -3.91 7.55
N ARG A 149 10.22 -3.17 6.73
CA ARG A 149 9.78 -2.77 5.40
C ARG A 149 9.59 -4.00 4.52
N ARG A 150 8.46 -4.05 3.81
CA ARG A 150 8.09 -5.09 2.86
C ARG A 150 7.90 -4.57 1.45
N LEU A 151 7.44 -3.33 1.28
CA LEU A 151 7.33 -2.69 -0.04
C LEU A 151 7.92 -1.29 -0.02
N SER A 152 8.52 -0.91 -1.13
CA SER A 152 8.68 0.47 -1.57
C SER A 152 7.82 0.69 -2.82
N ILE A 153 7.20 1.86 -2.94
CA ILE A 153 6.35 2.26 -4.06
C ILE A 153 6.74 3.67 -4.47
N TYR A 154 7.25 3.83 -5.68
CA TYR A 154 7.49 5.14 -6.25
C TYR A 154 6.19 5.78 -6.72
N GLY A 155 6.00 7.05 -6.38
CA GLY A 155 4.77 7.79 -6.71
C GLY A 155 4.50 7.90 -8.21
N GLY A 156 5.55 7.99 -9.03
CA GLY A 156 5.39 7.99 -10.49
C GLY A 156 4.85 6.67 -11.05
N ASP A 157 5.12 5.54 -10.39
CA ASP A 157 4.66 4.24 -10.86
C ASP A 157 3.17 4.05 -10.56
N ILE A 158 2.71 4.40 -9.36
CA ILE A 158 1.30 4.26 -9.00
C ILE A 158 0.38 5.16 -9.86
N ASP A 159 0.89 6.31 -10.33
CA ASP A 159 0.20 7.19 -11.26
C ASP A 159 -0.15 6.52 -12.60
N ILE A 160 0.57 5.45 -12.98
CA ILE A 160 0.26 4.65 -14.17
C ILE A 160 -1.10 3.97 -14.01
N SER A 161 -1.35 3.38 -12.83
CA SER A 161 -2.61 2.70 -12.50
C SER A 161 -3.74 3.66 -12.15
N LEU A 162 -3.43 4.90 -11.76
CA LEU A 162 -4.40 5.90 -11.29
C LEU A 162 -4.35 7.20 -12.13
N PRO A 163 -4.58 7.15 -13.45
CA PRO A 163 -4.40 8.30 -14.34
C PRO A 163 -5.28 9.51 -14.01
N ASN A 164 -6.43 9.33 -13.38
CA ASN A 164 -7.32 10.42 -12.96
C ASN A 164 -6.99 10.99 -11.57
N ASN A 165 -6.06 10.38 -10.84
CA ASN A 165 -5.67 10.77 -9.48
C ASN A 165 -4.14 10.86 -9.33
N LYS A 166 -3.48 11.41 -10.35
CA LYS A 166 -2.02 11.55 -10.34
C LYS A 166 -1.52 12.36 -9.15
N GLY A 167 -0.34 11.99 -8.67
CA GLY A 167 0.35 12.66 -7.58
C GLY A 167 -0.13 12.25 -6.19
N ILE A 168 -0.89 11.17 -5.99
CA ILE A 168 -1.27 10.72 -4.63
C ILE A 168 -0.06 10.56 -3.70
N LEU A 169 1.09 10.15 -4.24
CA LEU A 169 2.35 10.07 -3.50
C LEU A 169 3.38 11.12 -3.97
N SER A 170 2.97 12.10 -4.78
CA SER A 170 3.87 13.02 -5.50
C SER A 170 4.92 12.23 -6.31
N ASP A 171 6.10 12.82 -6.47
CA ASP A 171 7.38 12.20 -6.81
C ASP A 171 8.08 11.51 -5.62
N GLY A 172 7.33 11.18 -4.56
CA GLY A 172 7.84 10.57 -3.34
C GLY A 172 7.91 9.05 -3.37
N MET A 173 8.30 8.48 -2.22
CA MET A 173 8.35 7.04 -1.96
C MET A 173 7.42 6.65 -0.82
N GLY A 174 6.48 5.76 -1.13
CA GLY A 174 5.63 5.08 -0.16
C GLY A 174 6.29 3.80 0.34
N TYR A 175 6.25 3.55 1.65
CA TYR A 175 6.85 2.37 2.26
C TYR A 175 5.84 1.63 3.12
N LEU A 176 5.61 0.36 2.81
CA LEU A 176 4.82 -0.54 3.64
C LEU A 176 5.74 -1.27 4.61
N PHE A 177 5.45 -1.16 5.90
CA PHE A 177 6.02 -1.99 6.96
C PHE A 177 4.97 -2.99 7.44
N LEU A 178 5.36 -4.24 7.62
CA LEU A 178 4.50 -5.27 8.23
C LEU A 178 5.11 -5.76 9.53
N ASP A 179 4.25 -5.99 10.52
CA ASP A 179 4.57 -6.68 11.77
C ASP A 179 5.03 -8.11 11.47
N ASP A 180 5.95 -8.65 12.27
CA ASP A 180 6.48 -10.01 12.04
C ASP A 180 5.40 -11.10 12.13
N ASN A 181 4.34 -10.86 12.91
CA ASN A 181 3.19 -11.75 13.06
C ASN A 181 1.96 -11.22 12.32
N PHE A 182 2.14 -10.46 11.23
CA PHE A 182 1.01 -9.88 10.48
C PHE A 182 -0.02 -10.94 10.05
N SER A 183 0.42 -12.15 9.71
CA SER A 183 -0.43 -13.26 9.26
C SER A 183 -1.52 -13.65 10.28
N ASP A 184 -1.26 -13.44 11.57
CA ASP A 184 -2.17 -13.83 12.64
C ASP A 184 -3.21 -12.73 12.94
N LYS A 185 -3.04 -11.55 12.32
CA LYS A 185 -3.85 -10.36 12.59
C LYS A 185 -4.93 -10.20 11.53
N LYS A 186 -6.15 -9.92 11.99
CA LYS A 186 -7.29 -9.52 11.16
C LYS A 186 -7.78 -8.15 11.61
N GLY A 187 -7.98 -7.23 10.68
CA GLY A 187 -8.26 -5.82 10.97
C GLY A 187 -6.98 -4.97 10.97
N THR A 188 -6.97 -3.91 11.78
CA THR A 188 -5.85 -2.96 11.86
C THR A 188 -4.66 -3.55 12.63
N GLY A 189 -3.50 -2.88 12.55
CA GLY A 189 -2.32 -3.22 13.36
C GLY A 189 -1.44 -4.34 12.79
N CYS A 190 -1.67 -4.75 11.54
CA CYS A 190 -0.79 -5.66 10.81
C CYS A 190 0.44 -4.98 10.19
N GLY A 191 0.44 -3.66 10.15
CA GLY A 191 1.52 -2.89 9.53
C GLY A 191 1.29 -1.37 9.62
N ALA A 192 2.18 -0.64 8.97
CA ALA A 192 2.12 0.81 8.82
C ALA A 192 2.57 1.21 7.42
N PHE A 193 2.10 2.37 6.94
CA PHE A 193 2.50 2.91 5.65
C PHE A 193 2.96 4.37 5.80
N PHE A 194 4.10 4.71 5.20
CA PHE A 194 4.73 6.01 5.33
C PHE A 194 5.10 6.58 3.97
N LEU A 195 5.11 7.90 3.86
CA LEU A 195 5.55 8.64 2.67
C LEU A 195 6.80 9.46 2.99
N GLN A 196 7.85 9.30 2.17
CA GLN A 196 8.93 10.28 2.06
C GLN A 196 8.74 11.09 0.78
N LEU A 197 9.00 12.39 0.83
CA LEU A 197 8.92 13.28 -0.33
C LEU A 197 10.33 13.75 -0.72
N GLY A 198 10.54 14.00 -2.02
CA GLY A 198 11.78 14.60 -2.54
C GLY A 198 11.95 16.05 -2.12
#